data_AF-W4PFL9-F1
#
_entry.id   AF-W4PFL9-F1
#
_cell.length_a   1.000
_cell.length_b   1.000
_cell.length_c   1.000
_cell.angle_alpha   90.00
_cell.angle_beta   90.00
_cell.angle_gamma   90.00
#
_symmetry.space_group_name_H-M   'P 1'
#
loop_
_entity.id
_entity.type
_entity.pdbx_description
1 polymer ?
#
loop_
_entity_poly.entity_id
_entity_poly.type
_entity_poly.pdbx_seq_one_letter_code
_entity_poly.pdbx_strand_id
1 'polypeptide(L)'
;MLIGPEKKKIHNYVCQKATTTYLGRKYIAWFTPEIPVSEGPWKFYGLPGLILDVSDERKEYHFMCIGIEKMKNKKPIVEYNAKYEKTDRESINKVIKKLHTHFSQMLTGQGYVGEINGNDINNREQLTFIYNPIELE
;
A
#
# COMPACT_ATOMS: atom_id res chain seq x y z
N MET A 1 -9.20 -11.02 10.11
CA MET A 1 -8.04 -11.93 9.96
C MET A 1 -8.15 -13.06 10.98
N LEU A 2 -7.68 -14.27 10.65
CA LEU A 2 -7.61 -15.41 11.57
C LEU A 2 -6.30 -15.37 12.34
N ILE A 3 -6.37 -15.37 13.68
CA ILE A 3 -5.20 -15.26 14.55
C ILE A 3 -4.60 -16.66 14.79
N GLY A 4 -3.29 -16.79 14.58
CA GLY A 4 -2.52 -18.02 14.79
C GLY A 4 -1.73 -18.00 16.11
N PRO A 5 -1.22 -19.16 16.58
CA PRO A 5 -0.40 -19.24 17.79
C PRO A 5 1.02 -18.70 17.60
N GLU A 6 1.49 -18.53 16.36
CA GLU A 6 2.86 -18.14 16.07
C GLU A 6 3.17 -16.73 16.56
N LYS A 7 4.35 -16.58 17.16
CA LYS A 7 4.86 -15.31 17.65
C LYS A 7 6.20 -14.99 17.01
N LYS A 8 6.47 -13.71 16.77
CA LYS A 8 7.79 -13.21 16.38
C LYS A 8 8.05 -11.87 17.04
N LYS A 9 9.30 -11.49 17.19
CA LYS A 9 9.68 -10.16 17.68
C LYS A 9 9.89 -9.21 16.51
N ILE A 10 9.27 -8.04 16.54
CA ILE A 10 9.51 -6.95 15.58
C ILE A 10 9.91 -5.73 16.40
N HIS A 11 11.13 -5.22 16.19
CA HIS A 11 11.77 -4.27 17.11
C HIS A 11 11.74 -4.80 18.54
N ASN A 12 11.05 -4.10 19.46
CA ASN A 12 10.91 -4.48 20.85
C ASN A 12 9.57 -5.13 21.18
N TYR A 13 8.71 -5.34 20.19
CA TYR A 13 7.34 -5.82 20.39
C TYR A 13 7.20 -7.30 20.05
N VAL A 14 6.54 -8.04 20.93
CA VAL A 14 6.09 -9.41 20.64
C VAL A 14 4.84 -9.29 19.77
N CYS A 15 4.95 -9.82 18.57
CA CYS A 15 3.88 -9.83 17.59
C CYS A 15 3.31 -11.24 17.43
N GLN A 16 2.00 -11.32 17.21
CA GLN A 16 1.28 -12.55 16.91
C GLN A 16 0.89 -12.57 15.43
N LYS A 17 0.94 -13.75 14.82
CA LYS A 17 0.56 -13.92 13.41
C LYS A 17 -0.95 -13.89 13.25
N ALA A 18 -1.39 -13.29 12.15
CA ALA A 18 -2.74 -13.44 11.65
C ALA A 18 -2.73 -13.60 10.13
N THR A 19 -3.73 -14.28 9.56
CA THR A 19 -3.84 -14.48 8.11
C THR A 19 -5.21 -14.11 7.59
N THR A 20 -5.30 -13.76 6.32
CA THR A 20 -6.58 -13.52 5.64
C THR A 20 -6.42 -13.66 4.14
N THR A 21 -7.53 -13.89 3.45
CA THR A 21 -7.60 -13.74 2.00
C THR A 21 -8.42 -12.51 1.70
N TYR A 22 -7.90 -11.62 0.87
CA TYR A 22 -8.56 -10.38 0.47
C TYR A 22 -8.28 -10.10 -1.01
N LEU A 23 -9.36 -9.97 -1.79
CA LEU A 23 -9.35 -9.63 -3.22
C LEU A 23 -8.30 -10.40 -4.03
N GLY A 24 -8.39 -11.72 -3.99
CA GLY A 24 -7.51 -12.64 -4.72
C GLY A 24 -6.10 -12.86 -4.14
N ARG A 25 -5.74 -12.20 -3.03
CA ARG A 25 -4.43 -12.40 -2.37
C ARG A 25 -4.58 -12.95 -0.96
N LYS A 26 -3.64 -13.81 -0.56
CA LYS A 26 -3.49 -14.27 0.82
C LYS A 26 -2.41 -13.45 1.51
N TYR A 27 -2.77 -12.90 2.67
CA TYR A 27 -1.93 -12.03 3.48
C TYR A 27 -1.56 -12.70 4.81
N ILE A 28 -0.35 -12.39 5.25
CA ILE A 28 0.18 -12.72 6.56
C ILE A 28 0.48 -11.39 7.25
N ALA A 29 -0.21 -11.12 8.35
CA ALA A 29 0.00 -9.96 9.20
C ALA A 29 0.62 -10.38 10.53
N TRP A 30 1.36 -9.47 11.14
CA TRP A 30 1.92 -9.60 12.47
C TRP A 30 1.57 -8.36 13.28
N PHE A 31 0.79 -8.56 14.33
CA PHE A 31 0.27 -7.48 15.16
C PHE A 31 0.74 -7.62 16.60
N THR A 32 0.85 -6.51 17.33
CA THR A 32 1.22 -6.53 18.75
C THR A 32 0.10 -5.97 19.62
N PRO A 33 -0.39 -6.72 20.63
CA PRO A 33 -1.36 -6.20 21.59
C PRO A 33 -0.75 -5.17 22.56
N GLU A 34 0.58 -5.06 22.61
CA GLU A 34 1.29 -4.07 23.44
C GLU A 34 1.01 -2.63 23.00
N ILE A 35 0.61 -2.44 21.74
CA ILE A 35 0.05 -1.19 21.24
C ILE A 35 -1.42 -1.46 20.90
N PRO A 36 -2.36 -1.17 21.82
CA PRO A 36 -3.77 -1.57 21.70
C PRO A 36 -4.56 -0.66 20.75
N VAL A 37 -4.04 -0.49 19.53
CA VAL A 37 -4.65 0.28 18.45
C VAL A 37 -4.98 -0.70 17.33
N SER A 38 -6.26 -0.82 16.98
CA SER A 38 -6.75 -1.81 16.01
C SER A 38 -6.54 -1.38 14.55
N GLU A 39 -5.36 -0.87 14.23
CA GLU A 39 -5.03 -0.27 12.93
C GLU A 39 -3.83 -0.97 12.29
N GLY A 40 -3.56 -0.60 11.04
CA GLY A 40 -2.45 -1.12 10.26
C GLY A 40 -2.25 -0.35 8.96
N PRO A 41 -1.24 -0.73 8.17
CA PRO A 41 -0.99 -0.10 6.88
C PRO A 41 -2.11 -0.42 5.87
N TRP A 42 -2.34 0.52 4.96
CA TRP A 42 -3.33 0.40 3.88
C TRP A 42 -4.76 0.15 4.40
N LYS A 43 -5.38 -0.97 4.05
CA LYS A 43 -6.77 -1.33 4.42
C LYS A 43 -6.81 -2.40 5.51
N PHE A 44 -5.67 -2.73 6.14
CA PHE A 44 -5.61 -3.75 7.18
C PHE A 44 -5.85 -3.13 8.55
N TYR A 45 -6.92 -3.57 9.21
CA TYR A 45 -7.31 -3.13 10.55
C TYR A 45 -8.13 -4.24 11.25
N GLY A 46 -8.54 -4.02 12.50
CA GLY A 46 -9.48 -4.91 13.21
C GLY A 46 -8.84 -6.05 14.02
N LEU A 47 -7.51 -6.10 14.12
CA LEU A 47 -6.81 -6.99 15.04
C LEU A 47 -6.71 -6.37 16.44
N PRO A 48 -6.60 -7.16 17.53
CA PRO A 48 -6.49 -6.64 18.89
C PRO A 48 -5.07 -6.13 19.17
N GLY A 49 -4.63 -5.14 18.40
CA GLY A 49 -3.29 -4.56 18.45
C GLY A 49 -2.83 -4.02 17.10
N LEU A 50 -1.77 -3.20 17.12
CA LEU A 50 -1.24 -2.54 15.92
C LEU A 50 -0.54 -3.54 15.01
N ILE A 51 -0.87 -3.53 13.72
CA ILE A 51 -0.18 -4.33 12.70
C ILE A 51 1.17 -3.67 12.39
N LEU A 52 2.26 -4.37 12.71
CA LEU A 52 3.62 -3.88 12.48
C LEU A 52 4.25 -4.43 11.20
N ASP A 53 3.70 -5.51 10.65
CA ASP A 53 4.22 -6.13 9.44
C ASP A 53 3.07 -6.86 8.74
N VAL A 54 2.91 -6.64 7.44
CA VAL A 54 1.95 -7.39 6.63
C VAL A 54 2.48 -7.54 5.22
N SER A 55 2.45 -8.77 4.72
CA SER A 55 2.82 -9.07 3.34
C SER A 55 1.83 -10.03 2.72
N ASP A 56 1.71 -10.00 1.41
CA ASP A 56 1.12 -11.14 0.71
C ASP A 56 2.08 -12.34 0.77
N GLU A 57 1.58 -13.55 0.51
CA GLU A 57 2.40 -14.77 0.58
C GLU A 57 3.57 -14.77 -0.40
N ARG A 58 3.45 -14.06 -1.53
CA ARG A 58 4.49 -13.92 -2.53
C ARG A 58 5.48 -12.79 -2.24
N LYS A 59 5.22 -11.98 -1.20
CA LYS A 59 5.97 -10.77 -0.86
C LYS A 59 6.08 -9.77 -2.03
N GLU A 60 5.09 -9.78 -2.92
CA GLU A 60 4.94 -8.77 -3.97
C GLU A 60 4.51 -7.42 -3.35
N TYR A 61 3.79 -7.48 -2.23
CA TYR A 61 3.44 -6.34 -1.38
C TYR A 61 3.87 -6.62 0.04
N HIS A 62 4.71 -5.75 0.59
CA HIS A 62 5.19 -5.88 1.95
C HIS A 62 5.26 -4.52 2.62
N PHE A 63 4.45 -4.35 3.65
CA PHE A 63 4.49 -3.20 4.55
C PHE A 63 5.17 -3.64 5.83
N MET A 64 6.33 -3.04 6.13
CA MET A 64 7.10 -3.33 7.33
C MET A 64 7.28 -2.06 8.15
N CYS A 65 6.96 -2.11 9.43
CA CYS A 65 7.26 -1.06 10.39
C CYS A 65 8.77 -0.94 10.54
N ILE A 66 9.34 0.19 10.11
CA ILE A 66 10.79 0.47 10.24
C ILE A 66 11.14 1.16 11.57
N GLY A 67 10.15 1.72 12.28
CA GLY A 67 10.35 2.36 13.57
C GLY A 67 9.05 2.91 14.15
N ILE A 68 9.02 3.09 15.47
CA ILE A 68 7.90 3.70 16.19
C ILE A 68 8.48 4.80 17.07
N GLU A 69 7.98 6.02 16.89
CA GLU A 69 8.38 7.18 17.69
C GLU A 69 7.15 7.84 18.30
N LYS A 70 7.25 8.20 19.58
CA LYS A 70 6.29 9.08 20.23
C LYS A 70 6.63 10.52 19.89
N MET A 71 5.79 11.18 19.10
CA MET A 71 6.00 12.58 18.74
C MET A 71 6.07 13.49 19.98
N LYS A 72 7.10 14.34 20.06
CA LYS A 72 7.25 15.36 21.11
C LYS A 72 6.22 16.48 21.00
N ASN A 73 5.92 16.88 19.76
CA ASN A 73 4.96 17.93 19.43
C ASN A 73 3.76 17.33 18.71
N LYS A 74 2.55 17.73 19.10
CA LYS A 74 1.33 17.32 18.39
C LYS A 74 1.28 18.04 17.04
N LYS A 75 1.12 17.28 15.96
CA LYS A 75 0.76 17.81 14.64
C LYS A 75 -0.73 17.53 14.42
N PRO A 76 -1.52 18.50 13.95
CA PRO A 76 -2.92 18.24 13.60
C PRO A 76 -2.97 17.25 12.43
N ILE A 77 -3.99 16.39 12.43
CA ILE A 77 -4.39 15.66 11.23
C ILE A 77 -5.01 16.70 10.31
N VAL A 78 -4.41 16.89 9.13
CA VAL A 78 -4.90 17.86 8.14
C VAL A 78 -5.68 17.09 7.10
N GLU A 79 -6.95 17.44 6.94
CA GLU A 79 -7.75 17.00 5.81
C GLU A 79 -7.49 17.93 4.63
N TYR A 80 -7.11 17.35 3.48
CA TYR A 80 -6.92 18.13 2.27
C TYR A 80 -8.27 18.29 1.55
N ASN A 81 -8.67 19.54 1.27
CA ASN A 81 -9.80 19.82 0.39
C ASN A 81 -9.38 19.60 -1.07
N ALA A 82 -9.21 18.34 -1.45
CA ALA A 82 -8.94 17.94 -2.82
C ALA A 82 -10.24 17.93 -3.64
N LYS A 83 -10.21 18.46 -4.86
CA LYS A 83 -11.31 18.28 -5.80
C LYS A 83 -11.33 16.81 -6.24
N TYR A 84 -12.50 16.18 -6.17
CA TYR A 84 -12.69 14.80 -6.62
C TYR A 84 -13.99 14.69 -7.42
N GLU A 85 -14.03 13.73 -8.33
CA GLU A 85 -15.22 13.38 -9.10
C GLU A 85 -15.72 12.01 -8.62
N LYS A 86 -17.04 11.87 -8.44
CA LYS A 86 -17.64 10.60 -8.07
C LYS A 86 -17.57 9.64 -9.25
N THR A 87 -17.06 8.43 -9.01
CA THR A 87 -16.94 7.37 -10.01
C THR A 87 -17.09 5.99 -9.35
N ASP A 88 -17.18 4.94 -10.15
CA ASP A 88 -17.18 3.55 -9.70
C ASP A 88 -15.76 2.93 -9.67
N ARG A 89 -15.66 1.76 -9.02
CA ARG A 89 -14.42 0.99 -8.84
C ARG A 89 -13.85 0.49 -10.17
N GLU A 90 -14.68 0.06 -11.11
CA GLU A 90 -14.25 -0.48 -12.39
C GLU A 90 -13.56 0.62 -13.23
N SER A 91 -14.15 1.82 -13.24
CA SER A 91 -13.61 3.01 -13.88
C SER A 91 -12.25 3.40 -13.30
N ILE A 92 -12.10 3.42 -11.97
CA ILE A 92 -10.80 3.69 -11.32
C ILE A 92 -9.77 2.62 -11.66
N ASN A 93 -10.14 1.34 -11.62
CA ASN A 93 -9.22 0.24 -11.96
C ASN A 93 -8.73 0.33 -13.41
N LYS A 94 -9.59 0.74 -14.36
CA LYS A 94 -9.19 1.02 -15.75
C LYS A 94 -8.17 2.15 -15.82
N VAL A 95 -8.36 3.22 -15.06
CA VAL A 95 -7.43 4.36 -15.00
C VAL A 95 -6.08 3.93 -14.41
N ILE A 96 -6.07 3.21 -13.29
CA ILE A 96 -4.84 2.69 -12.66
C ILE A 96 -4.09 1.75 -13.62
N LYS A 97 -4.79 0.86 -14.31
CA LYS A 97 -4.16 -0.03 -15.31
C LYS A 97 -3.53 0.76 -16.45
N LYS A 98 -4.22 1.78 -16.98
CA LYS A 98 -3.67 2.67 -18.02
C LYS A 98 -2.46 3.45 -17.52
N LEU A 99 -2.52 3.98 -16.31
CA LEU A 99 -1.40 4.65 -15.64
C LEU A 99 -0.14 3.78 -15.60
N HIS A 100 -0.26 2.50 -15.23
CA HIS A 100 0.88 1.59 -15.17
C HIS A 100 1.40 1.20 -16.56
N THR A 101 0.49 0.88 -17.49
CA THR A 101 0.84 0.29 -18.79
C THR A 101 1.19 1.33 -19.85
N HIS A 102 0.76 2.58 -19.70
CA HIS A 102 0.92 3.67 -20.68
C HIS A 102 1.37 4.97 -20.00
N PHE A 103 2.23 4.88 -18.99
CA PHE A 103 2.64 6.01 -18.14
C PHE A 103 3.20 7.20 -18.96
N SER A 104 4.15 6.95 -19.86
CA SER A 104 4.73 8.00 -20.74
C SER A 104 3.67 8.72 -21.56
N GLN A 105 2.70 7.99 -22.13
CA GLN A 105 1.65 8.57 -22.96
C GLN A 105 0.72 9.46 -22.15
N MET A 106 0.46 9.09 -20.89
CA MET A 106 -0.37 9.90 -20.02
C MET A 106 0.35 11.21 -19.61
N LEU A 107 1.64 11.15 -19.30
CA LEU A 107 2.43 12.35 -18.97
C LEU A 107 2.54 13.31 -20.17
N THR A 108 2.91 12.78 -21.34
CA THR A 108 3.05 13.59 -22.56
C THR A 108 1.72 14.16 -23.03
N GLY A 109 0.60 13.43 -22.86
CA GLY A 109 -0.75 13.93 -23.11
C GLY A 109 -1.18 15.09 -22.19
N GLN A 110 -0.53 15.24 -21.03
CA GLN A 110 -0.71 16.38 -20.12
C GLN A 110 0.31 17.51 -20.36
N GLY A 111 1.14 17.41 -21.40
CA GLY A 111 2.15 18.41 -21.76
C GLY A 111 3.46 18.32 -20.98
N TYR A 112 3.68 17.24 -20.20
CA TYR A 112 4.97 17.01 -19.57
C TYR A 112 6.01 16.60 -20.62
N VAL A 113 7.18 17.24 -20.56
CA VAL A 113 8.36 16.99 -21.40
C VAL A 113 9.56 16.84 -20.46
N GLY A 114 10.39 15.81 -20.64
CA GLY A 114 11.54 15.56 -19.77
C GLY A 114 12.10 14.14 -19.89
N GLU A 115 12.96 13.77 -18.94
CA GLU A 115 13.59 12.46 -18.88
C GLU A 115 13.33 11.82 -17.52
N ILE A 116 13.10 10.50 -17.49
CA ILE A 116 12.99 9.71 -16.27
C ILE A 116 14.03 8.60 -16.33
N ASN A 117 14.95 8.58 -15.35
CA ASN A 117 16.07 7.62 -15.30
C ASN A 117 16.92 7.58 -16.58
N GLY A 118 17.07 8.72 -17.27
CA GLY A 118 17.83 8.83 -18.52
C GLY A 118 17.08 8.39 -19.78
N ASN A 119 15.80 8.03 -19.67
CA ASN A 119 14.94 7.75 -20.82
C ASN A 119 14.05 8.97 -21.11
N ASP A 120 14.05 9.43 -22.37
CA ASP A 120 13.18 10.49 -22.85
C ASP A 120 11.71 10.05 -22.77
N ILE A 121 10.89 10.77 -22.02
CA ILE A 121 9.48 10.45 -21.83
C ILE A 121 8.66 10.61 -23.12
N ASN A 122 9.17 11.37 -24.09
CA ASN A 122 8.56 11.54 -25.40
C ASN A 122 8.74 10.31 -26.29
N ASN A 123 9.70 9.43 -25.95
CA ASN A 123 9.83 8.13 -26.58
C ASN A 123 8.78 7.17 -25.99
N ARG A 124 7.65 7.07 -26.67
CA ARG A 124 6.38 6.45 -26.22
C ARG A 124 6.46 5.00 -25.73
N GLU A 125 7.56 4.31 -25.98
CA GLU A 125 7.73 2.88 -25.67
C GLU A 125 8.57 2.59 -24.41
N GLN A 126 9.14 3.60 -23.75
CA GLN A 126 10.23 3.34 -22.79
C GLN A 126 9.85 3.29 -21.31
N LEU A 127 8.65 3.71 -20.88
CA LEU A 127 8.25 3.65 -19.46
C LEU A 127 6.91 2.91 -19.31
N THR A 128 6.95 1.60 -19.47
CA THR A 128 5.87 0.71 -19.05
C THR A 128 6.23 0.07 -17.72
N PHE A 129 5.28 0.04 -16.78
CA PHE A 129 5.45 -0.64 -15.51
C PHE A 129 4.66 -1.95 -15.53
N ILE A 130 5.23 -2.98 -14.90
CA ILE A 130 4.52 -4.24 -14.69
C ILE A 130 3.23 -3.93 -13.92
N TYR A 131 2.10 -4.29 -14.51
CA TYR A 131 0.80 -4.16 -13.86
C TYR A 131 0.55 -5.38 -12.97
N ASN A 132 1.04 -5.29 -11.74
CA ASN A 132 0.70 -6.20 -10.66
C ASN A 132 -0.13 -5.39 -9.65
N PRO A 133 -1.47 -5.47 -9.60
CA PRO A 133 -2.28 -4.71 -8.65
C PRO A 133 -2.39 -5.41 -7.30
N ILE A 134 -2.49 -4.63 -6.22
CA ILE A 134 -2.64 -5.17 -4.86
C ILE A 134 -4.01 -5.85 -4.68
N GLU A 135 -5.02 -5.44 -5.44
CA GLU A 135 -6.34 -6.07 -5.50
C GLU A 135 -6.46 -6.80 -6.85
N LEU A 136 -6.51 -8.13 -6.83
CA LEU A 136 -6.57 -8.96 -8.04
C LEU A 136 -8.01 -9.20 -8.55
N GLU A 137 -9.01 -8.92 -7.71
CA GLU A 137 -10.45 -9.08 -7.96
C GLU A 137 -11.20 -7.73 -8.01
#